data_AF-A0A5A5RNL1-F1
#
_entry.id   AF-A0A5A5RNL1-F1
#
_cell.length_a   1.000
_cell.length_b   1.000
_cell.length_c   1.000
_cell.angle_alpha   90.00
_cell.angle_beta   90.00
_cell.angle_gamma   90.00
#
_symmetry.space_group_name_H-M   'P 1'
#
loop_
_entity.id
_entity.type
_entity.pdbx_description
1 polymer ?
#
loop_
_entity_poly.entity_id
_entity_poly.type
_entity_poly.pdbx_seq_one_letter_code
_entity_poly.pdbx_strand_id
1 'polypeptide(L)'
;MEPTYLYPLLKGSDVAQNRLKVINKYILVTQKFIGESTENIRDIAPKTWQYLVNHKNYFLDRKSKIYQNQPDFCIFGVGYYSFSPFKIAISGLYKKLNFNLILPYQNQPVIFDDTVYFLSFDDLDTAQKTLQLLNSSLGREFYSSLIFWDEKRPIKTRILNSLNLSILAEKLLSYK
;
A
#
# COMPACT_ATOMS: atom_id res chain seq x y z
N MET A 1 -23.48 4.36 -2.56
CA MET A 1 -22.19 4.64 -3.19
C MET A 1 -22.03 3.72 -4.39
N GLU A 2 -21.48 4.23 -5.49
CA GLU A 2 -21.13 3.47 -6.69
C GLU A 2 -19.73 2.84 -6.58
N PRO A 3 -19.45 1.72 -7.30
CA PRO A 3 -18.18 1.01 -7.19
C PRO A 3 -16.98 1.74 -7.82
N THR A 4 -17.19 2.77 -8.64
CA THR A 4 -16.14 3.43 -9.45
C THR A 4 -14.93 3.93 -8.65
N TYR A 5 -15.16 4.36 -7.41
CA TYR A 5 -14.12 4.91 -6.52
C TYR A 5 -13.84 3.98 -5.32
N LEU A 6 -14.43 2.78 -5.29
CA LEU A 6 -14.23 1.81 -4.24
C LEU A 6 -13.16 0.81 -4.66
N TYR A 7 -12.16 0.63 -3.80
CA TYR A 7 -11.06 -0.29 -4.03
C TYR A 7 -10.96 -1.32 -2.90
N PRO A 8 -10.55 -2.57 -3.18
CA PRO A 8 -10.32 -3.57 -2.15
C PRO A 8 -9.20 -3.12 -1.21
N LEU A 9 -9.44 -3.21 0.10
CA LEU A 9 -8.53 -2.76 1.15
C LEU A 9 -7.99 -3.95 1.95
N LEU A 10 -6.67 -4.08 2.01
CA LEU A 10 -5.99 -4.95 2.97
C LEU A 10 -5.37 -4.12 4.10
N LYS A 11 -5.66 -4.47 5.36
CA LYS A 11 -4.99 -3.87 6.51
C LYS A 11 -3.66 -4.56 6.81
N GLY A 12 -2.80 -3.92 7.59
CA GLY A 12 -1.54 -4.54 8.03
C GLY A 12 -1.70 -5.90 8.70
N SER A 13 -2.80 -6.10 9.43
CA SER A 13 -3.13 -7.41 10.01
C SER A 13 -3.40 -8.49 8.96
N ASP A 14 -4.03 -8.11 7.84
CA ASP A 14 -4.39 -9.04 6.78
C ASP A 14 -3.12 -9.44 6.00
N VAL A 15 -2.23 -8.47 5.73
CA VAL A 15 -0.91 -8.71 5.13
C VAL A 15 -0.03 -9.58 6.04
N ALA A 16 0.09 -9.24 7.32
CA ALA A 16 0.96 -9.96 8.25
C ALA A 16 0.56 -11.42 8.45
N GLN A 17 -0.74 -11.69 8.44
CA GLN A 17 -1.33 -13.02 8.63
C GLN A 17 -1.63 -13.75 7.31
N ASN A 18 -1.18 -13.21 6.17
CA ASN A 18 -1.39 -13.78 4.84
C ASN A 18 -2.87 -14.07 4.50
N ARG A 19 -3.79 -13.22 4.98
CA ARG A 19 -5.23 -13.29 4.66
C ARG A 19 -5.55 -12.50 3.39
N LEU A 20 -5.05 -13.00 2.27
CA LEU A 20 -5.05 -12.27 0.99
C LEU A 20 -6.15 -12.74 0.01
N LYS A 21 -6.71 -13.94 0.24
CA LYS A 21 -7.60 -14.60 -0.73
C LYS A 21 -9.00 -14.01 -0.80
N VAL A 22 -9.52 -13.51 0.33
CA VAL A 22 -10.88 -12.97 0.45
C VAL A 22 -10.78 -11.60 1.08
N ILE A 23 -11.23 -10.59 0.34
CA ILE A 23 -11.20 -9.19 0.78
C ILE A 23 -12.63 -8.73 1.02
N ASN A 24 -12.94 -8.44 2.29
CA ASN A 24 -14.27 -8.00 2.73
C ASN A 24 -14.30 -6.51 3.11
N LYS A 25 -13.20 -5.78 2.89
CA LYS A 25 -13.07 -4.36 3.21
C LYS A 25 -12.80 -3.59 1.93
N TYR A 26 -13.42 -2.44 1.82
CA TYR A 26 -13.22 -1.53 0.70
C TYR A 26 -12.93 -0.13 1.23
N ILE A 27 -12.17 0.63 0.45
CA ILE A 27 -11.85 2.02 0.73
C ILE A 27 -12.31 2.89 -0.42
N LEU A 28 -12.86 4.05 -0.08
CA LEU A 28 -13.18 5.09 -1.04
C LEU A 28 -11.90 5.89 -1.34
N VAL A 29 -11.46 5.85 -2.59
CA VAL A 29 -10.29 6.58 -3.09
C VAL A 29 -10.79 7.61 -4.09
N THR A 30 -10.86 8.86 -3.65
CA THR A 30 -11.50 9.97 -4.38
C THR A 30 -10.63 10.55 -5.49
N GLN A 31 -9.33 10.26 -5.48
CA GLN A 31 -8.39 10.76 -6.47
C GLN A 31 -7.16 9.85 -6.60
N LYS A 32 -6.46 9.97 -7.72
CA LYS A 32 -5.28 9.18 -8.10
C LYS A 32 -3.96 9.80 -7.68
N PHE A 33 -3.91 11.12 -7.51
CA PHE A 33 -2.74 11.84 -7.01
C PHE A 33 -3.16 13.07 -6.21
N ILE A 34 -2.27 13.57 -5.35
CA ILE A 34 -2.55 14.75 -4.52
C ILE A 34 -2.76 15.98 -5.42
N GLY A 35 -3.83 16.73 -5.14
CA GLY A 35 -4.21 17.93 -5.90
C GLY A 35 -5.13 17.67 -7.09
N GLU A 36 -5.37 16.42 -7.48
CA GLU A 36 -6.37 16.10 -8.51
C GLU A 36 -7.78 16.48 -8.03
N SER A 37 -8.54 17.16 -8.89
CA SER A 37 -9.91 17.57 -8.59
C SER A 37 -10.80 16.38 -8.24
N THR A 38 -11.57 16.51 -7.17
CA THR A 38 -12.58 15.53 -6.74
C THR A 38 -13.98 15.86 -7.24
N GLU A 39 -14.17 16.99 -7.93
CA GLU A 39 -15.49 17.45 -8.40
C GLU A 39 -16.10 16.52 -9.46
N ASN A 40 -15.25 15.86 -10.25
CA ASN A 40 -15.68 14.91 -11.28
C ASN A 40 -16.50 13.73 -10.70
N ILE A 41 -16.33 13.41 -9.41
CA ILE A 41 -17.12 12.38 -8.71
C ILE A 41 -18.62 12.72 -8.76
N ARG A 42 -18.97 14.01 -8.74
CA ARG A 42 -20.37 14.46 -8.83
C ARG A 42 -21.08 13.93 -10.07
N ASP A 43 -20.37 13.94 -11.20
CA ASP A 43 -20.94 13.58 -12.49
C ASP A 43 -20.76 12.07 -12.78
N ILE A 44 -19.64 11.49 -12.34
CA ILE A 44 -19.29 10.08 -12.58
C ILE A 44 -19.98 9.12 -11.59
N ALA A 45 -20.13 9.52 -10.33
CA ALA A 45 -20.67 8.70 -9.25
C ALA A 45 -21.51 9.54 -8.26
N PRO A 46 -22.72 9.99 -8.67
CA PRO A 46 -23.54 10.92 -7.89
C PRO A 46 -23.89 10.45 -6.47
N LYS A 47 -24.11 9.14 -6.24
CA LYS A 47 -24.40 8.61 -4.89
C LYS A 47 -23.17 8.62 -4.00
N THR A 48 -21.98 8.41 -4.56
CA THR A 48 -20.69 8.54 -3.86
C THR A 48 -20.40 9.99 -3.55
N TRP A 49 -20.66 10.92 -4.48
CA TRP A 49 -20.59 12.35 -4.20
C TRP A 49 -21.52 12.76 -3.07
N GLN A 50 -22.79 12.33 -3.10
CA GLN A 50 -23.73 12.61 -2.02
C GLN A 50 -23.26 12.06 -0.67
N TYR A 51 -22.68 10.84 -0.67
CA TYR A 51 -22.08 10.28 0.54
C TYR A 51 -20.95 11.16 1.08
N LEU A 52 -20.02 11.59 0.22
CA LEU A 52 -18.91 12.47 0.58
C LEU A 52 -19.40 13.81 1.16
N VAL A 53 -20.37 14.45 0.50
CA VAL A 53 -20.98 15.71 0.96
C VAL A 53 -21.64 15.54 2.33
N ASN A 54 -22.40 14.45 2.54
CA ASN A 54 -23.05 14.17 3.82
C ASN A 54 -22.05 13.96 4.97
N HIS A 55 -20.80 13.62 4.65
CA HIS A 55 -19.72 13.37 5.61
C HIS A 55 -18.63 14.45 5.55
N LYS A 56 -18.87 15.58 4.89
CA LYS A 56 -17.86 16.63 4.62
C LYS A 56 -17.18 17.15 5.89
N ASN A 57 -17.89 17.21 7.02
CA ASN A 57 -17.33 17.69 8.29
C ASN A 57 -16.10 16.87 8.73
N TYR A 58 -16.08 15.55 8.52
CA TYR A 58 -14.91 14.72 8.82
C TYR A 58 -13.67 15.12 8.00
N PHE A 59 -13.85 15.68 6.80
CA PHE A 59 -12.75 16.17 5.97
C PHE A 59 -12.29 17.56 6.40
N LEU A 60 -13.21 18.42 6.83
CA LEU A 60 -12.90 19.77 7.32
C LEU A 60 -12.17 19.75 8.67
N ASP A 61 -12.46 18.77 9.53
CA ASP A 61 -11.84 18.63 10.86
C ASP A 61 -10.38 18.16 10.82
N ARG A 62 -9.84 17.87 9.63
CA ARG A 62 -8.47 17.36 9.46
C ARG A 62 -7.44 18.45 9.76
N LYS A 63 -6.64 18.21 10.80
CA LYS A 63 -5.64 19.17 11.31
C LYS A 63 -4.34 19.24 10.50
N SER A 64 -4.08 18.26 9.63
CA SER A 64 -2.80 18.18 8.92
C SER A 64 -2.69 19.25 7.83
N LYS A 65 -1.55 19.96 7.79
CA LYS A 65 -1.25 20.97 6.78
C LYS A 65 -1.27 20.42 5.35
N ILE A 66 -1.09 19.10 5.17
CA ILE A 66 -1.12 18.45 3.85
C ILE A 66 -2.46 18.62 3.12
N TYR A 67 -3.54 18.95 3.84
CA TYR A 67 -4.87 19.19 3.28
C TYR A 67 -5.16 20.67 3.00
N GLN A 68 -4.25 21.59 3.38
CA GLN A 68 -4.42 23.00 3.07
C GLN A 68 -4.34 23.21 1.55
N ASN A 69 -5.29 23.99 1.02
CA ASN A 69 -5.40 24.28 -0.41
C ASN A 69 -5.54 23.01 -1.28
N GLN A 70 -6.11 21.94 -0.74
CA GLN A 70 -6.42 20.72 -1.47
C GLN A 70 -7.92 20.64 -1.78
N PRO A 71 -8.34 19.85 -2.78
CA PRO A 71 -9.75 19.55 -3.02
C PRO A 71 -10.45 18.99 -1.77
N ASP A 72 -11.74 19.28 -1.62
CA ASP A 72 -12.54 18.99 -0.41
C ASP A 72 -12.36 17.55 0.11
N PHE A 73 -12.42 16.58 -0.79
CA PHE A 73 -12.38 15.16 -0.45
C PHE A 73 -11.00 14.52 -0.64
N CYS A 74 -9.95 15.31 -0.87
CA CYS A 74 -8.59 14.84 -1.12
C CYS A 74 -8.07 13.91 0.00
N ILE A 75 -7.66 12.68 -0.31
CA ILE A 75 -6.92 11.80 0.61
C ILE A 75 -5.39 11.94 0.46
N PHE A 76 -4.61 11.55 1.47
CA PHE A 76 -3.13 11.54 1.37
C PHE A 76 -2.62 10.10 1.22
N GLY A 77 -1.37 9.95 0.75
CA GLY A 77 -0.75 8.63 0.60
C GLY A 77 -1.27 7.85 -0.61
N VAL A 78 -1.82 8.55 -1.60
CA VAL A 78 -2.25 8.00 -2.88
C VAL A 78 -1.43 8.60 -4.02
N GLY A 79 -1.11 7.77 -5.01
CA GLY A 79 -0.38 8.16 -6.22
C GLY A 79 -0.50 7.05 -7.26
N TYR A 80 0.08 7.23 -8.46
CA TYR A 80 0.06 6.20 -9.51
C TYR A 80 0.53 4.82 -9.01
N TYR A 81 1.54 4.80 -8.14
CA TYR A 81 2.04 3.59 -7.48
C TYR A 81 0.95 2.80 -6.72
N SER A 82 -0.08 3.46 -6.20
CA SER A 82 -1.18 2.82 -5.48
C SER A 82 -2.05 1.97 -6.39
N PHE A 83 -2.07 2.25 -7.69
CA PHE A 83 -2.96 1.59 -8.66
C PHE A 83 -2.25 0.55 -9.53
N SER A 84 -0.95 0.31 -9.34
CA SER A 84 -0.26 -0.79 -10.02
C SER A 84 -0.91 -2.14 -9.68
N PRO A 85 -1.00 -3.06 -10.66
CA PRO A 85 -1.72 -4.32 -10.51
C PRO A 85 -1.08 -5.24 -9.48
N PHE A 86 0.26 -5.33 -9.47
CA PHE A 86 1.00 -6.23 -8.60
C PHE A 86 1.75 -5.44 -7.55
N LYS A 87 1.71 -5.91 -6.30
CA LYS A 87 2.42 -5.25 -5.20
C LYS A 87 3.11 -6.27 -4.31
N ILE A 88 4.26 -5.92 -3.75
CA ILE A 88 4.86 -6.68 -2.66
C ILE A 88 4.63 -5.88 -1.39
N ALA A 89 3.92 -6.46 -0.42
CA ALA A 89 3.51 -5.77 0.80
C ALA A 89 4.09 -6.42 2.06
N ILE A 90 4.39 -5.59 3.05
CA ILE A 90 4.80 -5.98 4.40
C ILE A 90 4.15 -5.06 5.44
N SER A 91 3.70 -5.62 6.56
CA SER A 91 3.19 -4.79 7.66
C SER A 91 4.33 -4.20 8.47
N GLY A 92 4.22 -2.90 8.78
CA GLY A 92 5.17 -2.21 9.65
C GLY A 92 5.00 -2.55 11.14
N LEU A 93 3.81 -2.97 11.56
CA LEU A 93 3.45 -3.14 12.98
C LEU A 93 3.77 -4.53 13.53
N TYR A 94 3.88 -5.54 12.67
CA TYR A 94 4.06 -6.92 13.10
C TYR A 94 5.54 -7.27 13.22
N LYS A 95 5.90 -7.98 14.29
CA LYS A 95 7.28 -8.41 14.59
C LYS A 95 7.71 -9.62 13.75
N LYS A 96 7.49 -9.57 12.43
CA LYS A 96 7.82 -10.65 11.50
C LYS A 96 8.15 -10.10 10.12
N LEU A 97 9.29 -10.50 9.55
CA LEU A 97 9.60 -10.29 8.14
C LEU A 97 8.78 -11.26 7.29
N ASN A 98 7.66 -10.78 6.76
CA ASN A 98 6.83 -11.52 5.84
C ASN A 98 6.41 -10.61 4.68
N PHE A 99 7.17 -10.65 3.59
CA PHE A 99 6.80 -9.99 2.34
C PHE A 99 5.83 -10.89 1.58
N ASN A 100 4.72 -10.32 1.12
CA ASN A 100 3.70 -11.06 0.38
C ASN A 100 3.47 -10.41 -0.99
N LEU A 101 3.32 -11.23 -2.03
CA LEU A 101 2.82 -10.78 -3.32
C LEU A 101 1.30 -10.61 -3.24
N ILE A 102 0.84 -9.43 -3.61
CA ILE A 102 -0.55 -9.04 -3.68
C ILE A 102 -0.92 -8.94 -5.15
N LEU A 103 -1.90 -9.75 -5.55
CA LEU A 103 -2.47 -9.76 -6.89
C LEU A 103 -3.68 -8.81 -6.95
N PRO A 104 -4.10 -8.38 -8.16
CA PRO A 104 -5.38 -7.72 -8.34
C PRO A 104 -6.51 -8.58 -7.76
N TYR A 105 -7.47 -7.93 -7.10
CA TYR A 105 -8.65 -8.60 -6.57
C TYR A 105 -9.87 -8.18 -7.39
N GLN A 106 -10.56 -9.14 -8.01
CA GLN A 106 -11.69 -8.87 -8.91
C GLN A 106 -11.34 -7.82 -10.00
N ASN A 107 -10.17 -7.98 -10.62
CA ASN A 107 -9.61 -7.06 -11.63
C ASN A 107 -9.33 -5.63 -11.14
N GLN A 108 -9.32 -5.38 -9.83
CA GLN A 108 -8.97 -4.09 -9.26
C GLN A 108 -7.64 -4.13 -8.51
N PRO A 109 -6.85 -3.04 -8.52
CA PRO A 109 -5.67 -2.94 -7.68
C PRO A 109 -6.07 -2.89 -6.20
N VAL A 110 -5.34 -3.63 -5.37
CA VAL A 110 -5.52 -3.62 -3.91
C VAL A 110 -4.82 -2.40 -3.31
N ILE A 111 -5.52 -1.73 -2.40
CA ILE A 111 -5.07 -0.58 -1.62
C ILE A 111 -4.80 -1.00 -0.17
N PHE A 112 -3.94 -0.26 0.53
CA PHE A 112 -3.57 -0.53 1.91
C PHE A 112 -3.83 0.66 2.82
N ASP A 113 -3.88 0.40 4.13
CA ASP A 113 -3.83 1.46 5.15
C ASP A 113 -2.38 1.90 5.44
N ASP A 114 -2.24 2.89 6.32
CA ASP A 114 -0.97 3.48 6.72
C ASP A 114 -0.04 2.55 7.52
N THR A 115 -0.49 1.33 7.81
CA THR A 115 0.26 0.31 8.55
C THR A 115 1.07 -0.63 7.66
N VAL A 116 0.90 -0.53 6.34
CA VAL A 116 1.56 -1.36 5.33
C VAL A 116 2.58 -0.56 4.54
N TYR A 117 3.73 -1.16 4.29
CA TYR A 117 4.68 -0.71 3.27
C TYR A 117 4.60 -1.63 2.06
N PHE A 118 4.83 -1.07 0.87
CA PHE A 118 4.79 -1.87 -0.34
C PHE A 118 5.67 -1.32 -1.46
N LEU A 119 5.99 -2.22 -2.39
CA LEU A 119 6.57 -1.94 -3.70
C LEU A 119 5.51 -2.23 -4.77
N SER A 120 5.52 -1.47 -5.86
CA SER A 120 4.53 -1.55 -6.93
C SER A 120 5.16 -2.00 -8.24
N PHE A 121 4.44 -2.84 -8.99
CA PHE A 121 4.91 -3.44 -10.22
C PHE A 121 3.77 -3.54 -11.24
N ASP A 122 4.10 -3.27 -12.50
CA ASP A 122 3.19 -3.45 -13.63
C ASP A 122 3.33 -4.85 -14.25
N ASP A 123 4.44 -5.53 -13.98
CA ASP A 123 4.75 -6.88 -14.46
C ASP A 123 4.83 -7.90 -13.30
N LEU A 124 4.19 -9.05 -13.49
CA LEU A 124 4.09 -10.10 -12.48
C LEU A 124 5.42 -10.84 -12.28
N ASP A 125 6.17 -11.08 -13.35
CA ASP A 125 7.45 -11.81 -13.29
C ASP A 125 8.49 -11.02 -12.48
N THR A 126 8.60 -9.72 -12.72
CA THR A 126 9.44 -8.79 -11.96
C THR A 126 9.04 -8.75 -10.49
N ALA A 127 7.74 -8.72 -10.18
CA ALA A 127 7.24 -8.77 -8.81
C ALA A 127 7.60 -10.10 -8.12
N GLN A 128 7.46 -11.24 -8.81
CA GLN A 128 7.80 -12.55 -8.27
C GLN A 128 9.30 -12.70 -8.01
N LYS A 129 10.17 -12.27 -8.94
CA LYS A 129 11.63 -12.26 -8.76
C LYS A 129 12.03 -11.39 -7.58
N THR A 130 11.46 -10.19 -7.47
CA THR A 130 11.73 -9.30 -6.33
C THR A 130 11.27 -9.90 -5.00
N LEU A 131 10.10 -10.57 -4.98
CA LEU A 131 9.62 -11.27 -3.80
C LEU A 131 10.60 -12.37 -3.35
N GLN A 132 11.12 -13.16 -4.30
CA GLN A 132 12.08 -14.22 -4.00
C GLN A 132 13.36 -13.65 -3.38
N LEU A 133 13.87 -12.52 -3.89
CA LEU A 133 15.03 -11.84 -3.29
C LEU A 133 14.73 -11.39 -1.85
N LEU A 134 13.63 -10.69 -1.64
CA LEU A 134 13.24 -10.16 -0.32
C LEU A 134 13.01 -11.28 0.73
N ASN A 135 12.49 -12.43 0.29
CA ASN A 135 12.24 -13.58 1.16
C ASN A 135 13.38 -14.60 1.22
N SER A 136 14.49 -14.38 0.51
CA SER A 136 15.70 -15.20 0.63
C SER A 136 16.28 -15.16 2.05
N SER A 137 17.05 -16.17 2.45
CA SER A 137 17.71 -16.19 3.76
C SER A 137 18.58 -14.94 3.95
N LEU A 138 19.43 -14.62 2.97
CA LEU A 138 20.31 -13.45 3.01
C LEU A 138 19.55 -12.13 3.10
N GLY A 139 18.47 -11.96 2.35
CA GLY A 139 17.62 -10.76 2.42
C GLY A 139 16.94 -10.60 3.78
N ARG A 140 16.43 -11.70 4.34
CA ARG A 140 15.78 -11.70 5.66
C ARG A 140 16.77 -11.47 6.79
N GLU A 141 17.96 -12.06 6.73
CA GLU A 141 19.04 -11.85 7.70
C GLU A 141 19.51 -10.40 7.69
N PHE A 142 19.71 -9.81 6.50
CA PHE A 142 20.05 -8.40 6.34
C PHE A 142 19.05 -7.50 7.08
N TYR A 143 17.77 -7.63 6.79
CA TYR A 143 16.76 -6.80 7.46
C TYR A 143 16.69 -7.10 8.97
N SER A 144 16.74 -8.37 9.36
CA SER A 144 16.65 -8.75 10.78
C SER A 144 17.80 -8.14 11.60
N SER A 145 18.99 -7.99 11.03
CA SER A 145 20.15 -7.36 11.69
C SER A 145 19.97 -5.86 11.95
N LEU A 146 19.08 -5.19 11.21
CA LEU A 146 18.84 -3.75 11.27
C LEU A 146 17.58 -3.37 12.06
N ILE A 147 16.73 -4.35 12.38
CA ILE A 147 15.45 -4.14 13.04
C ILE A 147 15.60 -4.27 14.55
N PHE A 148 15.14 -3.23 15.26
CA PHE A 148 14.95 -3.30 16.70
C PHE A 148 13.53 -3.83 17.00
N TRP A 149 13.43 -5.12 17.35
CA TRP A 149 12.16 -5.83 17.46
C TRP A 149 11.28 -5.39 18.61
N ASP A 150 11.81 -4.71 19.62
CA ASP A 150 11.05 -4.29 20.80
C ASP A 150 10.17 -3.06 20.54
N GLU A 151 10.38 -2.36 19.43
CA GLU A 151 9.52 -1.23 19.08
C GLU A 151 8.09 -1.66 18.72
N LYS A 152 7.15 -0.72 18.92
CA LYS A 152 5.76 -0.87 18.48
C LYS A 152 5.64 -1.01 16.95
N ARG A 153 6.53 -0.36 16.19
CA ARG A 153 6.59 -0.41 14.72
C ARG A 153 8.03 -0.71 14.28
N PRO A 154 8.48 -1.96 14.39
CA PRO A 154 9.90 -2.31 14.25
C PRO A 154 10.37 -2.23 12.78
N ILE A 155 9.49 -2.52 11.83
CA ILE A 155 9.77 -2.42 10.41
C ILE A 155 9.46 -1.00 9.96
N LYS A 156 10.50 -0.26 9.54
CA LYS A 156 10.42 1.15 9.14
C LYS A 156 10.89 1.32 7.70
N THR A 157 10.34 2.33 7.02
CA THR A 157 10.74 2.69 5.64
C THR A 157 12.25 2.87 5.47
N ARG A 158 12.93 3.50 6.45
CA ARG A 158 14.40 3.67 6.39
C ARG A 158 15.16 2.35 6.33
N ILE A 159 14.69 1.33 7.05
CA ILE A 159 15.31 -0.01 7.03
C ILE A 159 14.97 -0.71 5.72
N LEU A 160 13.70 -0.64 5.28
CA LEU A 160 13.28 -1.25 4.02
C LEU A 160 14.06 -0.70 2.81
N ASN A 161 14.37 0.59 2.81
CA ASN A 161 15.13 1.28 1.76
C ASN A 161 16.65 1.08 1.82
N SER A 162 17.20 0.38 2.82
CA SER A 162 18.66 0.20 2.93
C SER A 162 19.19 -1.01 2.17
N LEU A 163 18.33 -1.90 1.67
CA LEU A 163 18.74 -3.08 0.92
C LEU A 163 18.89 -2.75 -0.57
N ASN A 164 20.07 -3.01 -1.13
CA ASN A 164 20.27 -2.97 -2.58
C ASN A 164 19.91 -4.33 -3.19
N LEU A 165 18.80 -4.38 -3.95
CA LEU A 165 18.28 -5.61 -4.55
C LEU A 165 19.21 -6.19 -5.64
N SER A 166 19.91 -5.35 -6.40
CA SER A 166 20.86 -5.81 -7.43
C SER A 166 22.04 -6.53 -6.81
N ILE A 167 22.64 -5.94 -5.77
CA ILE A 167 23.75 -6.56 -5.03
C ILE A 167 23.30 -7.85 -4.35
N LEU A 168 22.07 -7.88 -3.80
CA LEU A 168 21.52 -9.10 -3.21
C LEU A 168 21.38 -10.22 -4.25
N ALA A 169 20.89 -9.90 -5.44
CA ALA A 169 20.75 -10.85 -6.54
C ALA A 169 22.11 -11.41 -6.99
N GLU A 170 23.11 -10.54 -7.19
CA GLU A 170 24.49 -10.94 -7.54
C GLU A 170 25.08 -11.90 -6.50
N LYS A 171 24.94 -11.58 -5.21
CA LYS A 171 25.43 -12.45 -4.14
C LYS A 171 24.75 -13.82 -4.19
N LEU A 172 23.44 -13.88 -4.33
CA LEU A 172 22.71 -15.16 -4.37
C LEU A 172 23.06 -16.02 -5.59
N LEU A 173 23.45 -15.40 -6.71
CA LEU A 173 23.95 -16.13 -7.88
C LEU A 173 25.38 -16.65 -7.66
N SER A 174 26.24 -15.93 -6.94
CA SER A 174 27.62 -16.37 -6.67
C SER A 174 27.75 -17.56 -5.71
N TYR A 175 26.68 -17.89 -4.97
CA TYR A 175 26.63 -19.05 -4.06
C TYR A 175 25.97 -20.30 -4.69
N LYS A 176 25.54 -20.23 -5.96
CA LYS A 176 25.01 -21.37 -6.72
C LYS A 176 26.06 -21.91 -7.67
#